data_AF-A0AB39TLZ2-F1
#
_entry.id   AF-A0AB39TLZ2-F1
#
_cell.length_a   1.000
_cell.length_b   1.000
_cell.length_c   1.000
_cell.angle_alpha   90.00
_cell.angle_beta   90.00
_cell.angle_gamma   90.00
#
_symmetry.space_group_name_H-M   'P 1'
#
loop_
_entity.id
_entity.type
_entity.pdbx_description
1 polymer ?
#
loop_
_entity_poly.entity_id
_entity_poly.type
_entity_poly.pdbx_seq_one_letter_code
_entity_poly.pdbx_strand_id
1 'polypeptide(L)'
;MNAAGPGMDDEDPCVDCGSALGVWELGRCGCRGPIGRSQADILYAVACSVAAPVHVRDLVRLAQLDHGRRIAEASAKVAVAGDRRFCWAGAGVYGLYRHGPMPGPRTLGDAGRLVLAASDRPLTATALDYCLKGFSYRYNVASLRNALRQSSRIESRSDGQWWTPRGPTAEQLLLAEVPAVPRRRDADWVRLRNRLATRIAAALADRDERLRALAGSRPYGLDWGEQLAFQ
;
A
#
# COMPACT_ATOMS: atom_id res chain seq x y z
N MET A 1 21.42 23.65 18.38
CA MET A 1 20.24 24.16 17.66
C MET A 1 20.30 23.61 16.25
N ASN A 2 19.55 22.55 15.96
CA ASN A 2 19.51 21.96 14.63
C ASN A 2 18.59 22.82 13.76
N ALA A 3 19.12 23.34 12.64
CA ALA A 3 18.31 24.02 11.66
C ALA A 3 17.14 23.11 11.25
N ALA A 4 15.91 23.58 11.48
CA ALA A 4 14.74 23.00 10.88
C ALA A 4 14.95 23.11 9.36
N GLY A 5 15.27 21.98 8.71
CA GLY A 5 15.34 21.92 7.27
C GLY A 5 14.01 22.38 6.66
N PRO A 6 14.01 22.90 5.42
CA PRO A 6 12.80 23.35 4.75
C PRO A 6 11.73 22.26 4.88
N GLY A 7 10.56 22.65 5.40
CA GLY A 7 9.41 21.77 5.41
C GLY A 7 9.16 21.31 3.98
N MET A 8 9.20 20.00 3.75
CA MET A 8 8.67 19.39 2.52
C MET A 8 7.16 19.65 2.52
N ASP A 9 6.78 20.81 2.02
CA ASP A 9 5.40 21.19 1.73
C ASP A 9 5.10 20.63 0.34
N ASP A 10 4.15 19.68 0.30
CA ASP A 10 3.91 18.74 -0.80
C ASP A 10 5.11 17.84 -1.16
N GLU A 11 4.84 16.61 -1.58
CA GLU A 11 5.89 15.78 -2.14
C GLU A 11 6.39 16.49 -3.39
N ASP A 12 7.58 17.09 -3.33
CA ASP A 12 8.21 17.69 -4.50
C ASP A 12 8.11 16.67 -5.63
N PRO A 13 7.22 16.92 -6.62
CA PRO A 13 7.09 16.00 -7.72
C PRO A 13 8.45 15.93 -8.38
N CYS A 14 8.77 14.77 -8.96
CA CYS A 14 10.00 14.71 -9.73
C CYS A 14 10.00 15.84 -10.78
N VAL A 15 11.03 16.69 -10.73
CA VAL A 15 11.16 17.84 -11.64
C VAL A 15 11.20 17.43 -13.12
N ASP A 16 11.50 16.16 -13.40
CA ASP A 16 11.64 15.63 -14.75
C ASP A 16 10.37 14.94 -15.25
N CYS A 17 9.65 14.21 -14.40
CA CYS A 17 8.50 13.39 -14.82
C CYS A 17 7.19 13.71 -14.08
N GLY A 18 7.19 14.68 -13.16
CA GLY A 18 6.03 15.10 -12.37
C GLY A 18 5.52 14.06 -11.37
N SER A 19 6.17 12.89 -11.26
CA SER A 19 5.70 11.81 -10.40
C SER A 19 5.87 12.14 -8.93
N ALA A 20 4.85 11.83 -8.13
CA ALA A 20 4.93 11.87 -6.68
C ALA A 20 6.05 10.95 -6.17
N LEU A 21 6.89 11.47 -5.29
CA LEU A 21 8.02 10.74 -4.70
C LEU A 21 7.70 10.40 -3.24
N GLY A 22 7.90 9.14 -2.88
CA GLY A 22 7.82 8.70 -1.50
C GLY A 22 8.97 9.24 -0.66
N VAL A 23 8.74 9.28 0.66
CA VAL A 23 9.70 9.77 1.67
C VAL A 23 11.09 9.11 1.63
N TRP A 24 11.19 7.88 1.10
CA TRP A 24 12.46 7.15 0.96
C TRP A 24 13.22 7.48 -0.33
N GLU A 25 12.58 8.13 -1.31
CA GLU A 25 13.21 8.56 -2.56
C GLU A 25 14.03 9.84 -2.38
N LEU A 26 13.83 10.59 -1.27
CA LEU A 26 14.61 11.78 -0.89
C LEU A 26 14.76 12.79 -2.03
N GLY A 27 13.68 13.02 -2.79
CA GLY A 27 13.65 13.95 -3.92
C GLY A 27 14.38 13.45 -5.18
N ARG A 28 14.81 12.18 -5.22
CA ARG A 28 15.51 11.61 -6.37
C ARG A 28 14.62 10.61 -7.09
N CYS A 29 14.38 10.83 -8.38
CA CYS A 29 13.66 9.90 -9.24
C CYS A 29 14.61 9.15 -10.18
N GLY A 30 14.26 7.92 -10.54
CA GLY A 30 14.98 7.09 -11.52
C GLY A 30 14.47 7.24 -12.96
N CYS A 31 13.63 8.23 -13.26
CA CYS A 31 13.04 8.43 -14.58
C CYS A 31 14.04 8.75 -15.70
N ARG A 32 15.23 9.26 -15.35
CA ARG A 32 16.34 9.49 -16.29
C ARG A 32 17.34 8.33 -16.34
N GLY A 33 16.96 7.17 -15.79
CA GLY A 33 17.82 6.01 -15.66
C GLY A 33 18.37 5.83 -14.25
N PRO A 34 19.26 4.84 -14.08
CA PRO A 34 19.74 4.45 -12.77
C PRO A 34 20.66 5.51 -12.15
N ILE A 35 20.37 5.89 -10.90
CA ILE A 35 21.15 6.86 -10.11
C ILE A 35 22.56 6.33 -9.81
N GLY A 36 22.73 5.01 -9.79
CA GLY A 36 23.98 4.33 -9.49
C GLY A 36 24.10 2.98 -10.20
N ARG A 37 25.20 2.28 -9.98
CA ARG A 37 25.47 0.97 -10.62
C ARG A 37 24.93 -0.23 -9.83
N SER A 38 24.32 0.01 -8.67
CA SER A 38 23.79 -1.05 -7.81
C SER A 38 22.59 -1.74 -8.45
N GLN A 39 22.34 -3.01 -8.11
CA GLN A 39 21.14 -3.72 -8.59
C GLN A 39 19.86 -2.98 -8.17
N ALA A 40 19.84 -2.42 -6.96
CA ALA A 40 18.69 -1.67 -6.46
C ALA A 40 18.43 -0.40 -7.28
N ASP A 41 19.46 0.36 -7.67
CA ASP A 41 19.29 1.56 -8.49
C ASP A 41 18.84 1.25 -9.91
N ILE A 42 19.34 0.15 -10.50
CA ILE A 42 18.89 -0.34 -11.80
C ILE A 42 17.41 -0.75 -11.74
N LEU A 43 17.04 -1.58 -10.77
CA LEU A 43 15.66 -2.03 -10.59
C LEU A 43 14.73 -0.86 -10.23
N TYR A 44 15.24 0.18 -9.57
CA TYR A 44 14.48 1.37 -9.20
C TYR A 44 14.20 2.22 -10.44
N ALA A 45 15.18 2.40 -11.34
CA ALA A 45 14.95 3.06 -12.62
C ALA A 45 13.93 2.30 -13.50
N VAL A 46 14.00 0.97 -13.54
CA VAL A 46 12.99 0.14 -14.21
C VAL A 46 11.62 0.29 -13.57
N ALA A 47 11.54 0.24 -12.24
CA ALA A 47 10.29 0.50 -11.54
C ALA A 47 9.79 1.93 -11.84
N CYS A 48 10.70 2.87 -12.11
CA CYS A 48 10.31 4.22 -12.47
C CYS A 48 9.69 4.36 -13.86
N SER A 49 10.01 3.47 -14.81
CA SER A 49 9.53 3.52 -16.19
C SER A 49 8.19 2.80 -16.41
N VAL A 50 7.71 2.05 -15.41
CA VAL A 50 6.42 1.33 -15.47
C VAL A 50 5.32 2.08 -14.73
N ALA A 51 4.06 1.90 -15.17
CA ALA A 51 2.92 2.63 -14.61
C ALA A 51 2.31 1.98 -13.35
N ALA A 52 2.66 0.74 -13.02
CA ALA A 52 2.02 -0.04 -11.98
C ALA A 52 3.03 -0.95 -11.24
N PRO A 53 2.67 -1.52 -10.07
CA PRO A 53 3.50 -2.54 -9.43
C PRO A 53 3.62 -3.77 -10.33
N VAL A 54 4.81 -4.35 -10.41
CA VAL A 54 5.13 -5.47 -11.30
C VAL A 54 5.81 -6.59 -10.53
N HIS A 55 5.78 -7.80 -11.10
CA HIS A 55 6.49 -8.94 -10.51
C HIS A 55 8.01 -8.75 -10.66
N VAL A 56 8.79 -9.24 -9.69
CA VAL A 56 10.26 -9.13 -9.68
C VAL A 56 10.89 -9.74 -10.94
N ARG A 57 10.30 -10.81 -11.46
CA ARG A 57 10.68 -11.42 -12.75
C ARG A 57 10.61 -10.43 -13.91
N ASP A 58 9.57 -9.59 -13.94
CA ASP A 58 9.41 -8.56 -14.99
C ASP A 58 10.41 -7.41 -14.79
N LEU A 59 10.68 -7.01 -13.55
CA LEU A 59 11.74 -6.03 -13.27
C LEU A 59 13.10 -6.50 -13.80
N VAL A 60 13.43 -7.78 -13.60
CA VAL A 60 14.68 -8.36 -14.13
C VAL A 60 14.68 -8.39 -15.65
N ARG A 61 13.57 -8.79 -16.27
CA ARG A 61 13.44 -8.83 -17.73
C ARG A 61 13.65 -7.44 -18.34
N LEU A 62 13.03 -6.42 -17.75
CA LEU A 62 13.16 -5.03 -18.19
C LEU A 62 14.55 -4.46 -17.88
N ALA A 63 15.17 -4.80 -16.75
CA ALA A 63 16.55 -4.40 -16.47
C ALA A 63 17.56 -4.92 -17.51
N GLN A 64 17.34 -6.13 -18.02
CA GLN A 64 18.13 -6.67 -19.11
C GLN A 64 17.84 -5.95 -20.44
N LEU A 65 16.57 -5.66 -20.73
CA LEU A 65 16.14 -5.03 -21.97
C LEU A 65 16.59 -3.55 -22.06
N ASP A 66 16.29 -2.77 -21.03
CA ASP A 66 16.42 -1.31 -21.04
C ASP A 66 17.82 -0.85 -20.63
N HIS A 67 18.54 -1.67 -19.87
CA HIS A 67 19.85 -1.31 -19.31
C HIS A 67 20.96 -2.34 -19.60
N GLY A 68 20.66 -3.44 -20.29
CA GLY A 68 21.66 -4.47 -20.61
C GLY A 68 22.20 -5.23 -19.38
N ARG A 69 21.49 -5.19 -18.24
CA ARG A 69 21.96 -5.77 -16.98
C ARG A 69 21.28 -7.09 -16.67
N ARG A 70 22.06 -8.18 -16.69
CA ARG A 70 21.61 -9.51 -16.25
C ARG A 70 21.64 -9.56 -14.73
N ILE A 71 20.47 -9.71 -14.12
CA ILE A 71 20.32 -9.84 -12.66
C ILE A 71 19.58 -11.15 -12.40
N ALA A 72 20.09 -11.99 -11.49
CA ALA A 72 19.36 -13.20 -11.09
C ALA A 72 18.09 -12.82 -10.29
N GLU A 73 16.98 -13.52 -10.50
CA GLU A 73 15.69 -13.20 -9.84
C GLU A 73 15.80 -13.22 -8.31
N ALA A 74 16.55 -14.18 -7.73
CA ALA A 74 16.79 -14.24 -6.30
C ALA A 74 17.53 -12.98 -5.77
N SER A 75 18.56 -12.52 -6.50
CA SER A 75 19.29 -11.30 -6.14
C SER A 75 18.43 -10.05 -6.29
N ALA A 76 17.62 -9.97 -7.36
CA ALA A 76 16.68 -8.87 -7.54
C ALA A 76 15.65 -8.83 -6.40
N LYS A 77 15.12 -9.98 -5.99
CA LYS A 77 14.19 -10.09 -4.87
C LYS A 77 14.80 -9.59 -3.56
N VAL A 78 16.05 -9.94 -3.27
CA VAL A 78 16.79 -9.43 -2.10
C VAL A 78 16.98 -7.92 -2.20
N ALA A 79 17.39 -7.42 -3.38
CA ALA A 79 17.62 -6.00 -3.61
C ALA A 79 16.35 -5.16 -3.38
N VAL A 80 15.22 -5.52 -4.00
CA VAL A 80 13.96 -4.77 -3.84
C VAL A 80 13.34 -4.94 -2.45
N ALA A 81 13.51 -6.09 -1.79
CA ALA A 81 12.99 -6.29 -0.44
C ALA A 81 13.77 -5.45 0.60
N GLY A 82 15.09 -5.35 0.44
CA GLY A 82 15.98 -4.59 1.32
C GLY A 82 15.95 -3.08 1.11
N ASP A 83 15.58 -2.62 -0.08
CA ASP A 83 15.54 -1.20 -0.41
C ASP A 83 14.18 -0.56 -0.08
N ARG A 84 14.19 0.46 0.78
CA ARG A 84 12.98 1.12 1.31
C ARG A 84 12.25 1.99 0.29
N ARG A 85 12.87 2.31 -0.85
CA ARG A 85 12.20 3.00 -1.97
C ARG A 85 11.11 2.12 -2.60
N PHE A 86 11.29 0.80 -2.59
CA PHE A 86 10.30 -0.13 -3.09
C PHE A 86 9.20 -0.38 -2.06
N CYS A 87 7.96 -0.36 -2.54
CA CYS A 87 6.77 -0.70 -1.79
C CYS A 87 6.34 -2.12 -2.19
N TRP A 88 6.21 -2.99 -1.19
CA TRP A 88 5.76 -4.37 -1.41
C TRP A 88 4.25 -4.37 -1.65
N ALA A 89 3.80 -5.08 -2.69
CA ALA A 89 2.41 -5.10 -3.11
C ALA A 89 1.82 -6.52 -3.17
N GLY A 90 2.56 -7.55 -2.79
CA GLY A 90 2.12 -8.95 -2.89
C GLY A 90 3.28 -9.90 -3.12
N ALA A 91 2.98 -11.20 -3.23
CA ALA A 91 4.00 -12.23 -3.45
C ALA A 91 4.81 -11.94 -4.72
N GLY A 92 6.07 -11.51 -4.55
CA GLY A 92 6.97 -11.15 -5.65
C GLY A 92 6.62 -9.85 -6.38
N VAL A 93 5.59 -9.12 -5.97
CA VAL A 93 5.14 -7.88 -6.63
C VAL A 93 5.65 -6.66 -5.86
N TYR A 94 6.33 -5.77 -6.57
CA TYR A 94 6.89 -4.54 -6.03
C TYR A 94 6.53 -3.35 -6.91
N GLY A 95 6.36 -2.20 -6.28
CA GLY A 95 6.16 -0.93 -6.96
C GLY A 95 6.87 0.19 -6.21
N LEU A 96 6.59 1.42 -6.64
CA LEU A 96 6.98 2.64 -5.96
C LEU A 96 5.73 3.24 -5.31
N TYR A 97 5.92 4.23 -4.43
CA TYR A 97 4.80 4.84 -3.71
C TYR A 97 3.70 5.36 -4.67
N ARG A 98 4.11 6.01 -5.76
CA ARG A 98 3.23 6.49 -6.83
C ARG A 98 2.39 5.42 -7.54
N HIS A 99 2.76 4.15 -7.43
CA HIS A 99 1.98 3.05 -8.03
C HIS A 99 0.77 2.63 -7.16
N GLY A 100 0.65 3.19 -5.94
CA GLY A 100 -0.43 2.91 -5.02
C GLY A 100 -0.02 2.25 -3.70
N PRO A 101 0.87 1.22 -3.67
CA PRO A 101 1.22 0.51 -2.44
C PRO A 101 1.89 1.43 -1.42
N MET A 102 1.69 1.12 -0.13
CA MET A 102 2.17 1.95 0.95
C MET A 102 3.67 1.68 1.22
N PRO A 103 4.45 2.71 1.59
CA PRO A 103 5.85 2.52 1.97
C PRO A 103 5.92 1.87 3.35
N GLY A 104 6.91 0.99 3.55
CA GLY A 104 7.14 0.31 4.83
C GLY A 104 6.71 -1.16 4.85
N PRO A 105 5.43 -1.50 4.62
CA PRO A 105 4.96 -2.88 4.66
C PRO A 105 5.82 -3.85 3.84
N ARG A 106 6.09 -5.02 4.43
CA ARG A 106 6.74 -6.15 3.76
C ARG A 106 5.90 -7.43 3.84
N THR A 107 4.79 -7.38 4.57
CA THR A 107 3.81 -8.45 4.70
C THR A 107 2.38 -7.90 4.61
N LEU A 108 1.39 -8.78 4.41
CA LEU A 108 -0.03 -8.40 4.49
C LEU A 108 -0.43 -7.93 5.89
N GLY A 109 0.18 -8.49 6.93
CA GLY A 109 -0.06 -8.07 8.31
C GLY A 109 0.37 -6.61 8.53
N ASP A 110 1.55 -6.24 8.04
CA ASP A 110 2.05 -4.86 8.11
C ASP A 110 1.15 -3.89 7.35
N ALA A 111 0.74 -4.27 6.14
CA ALA A 111 -0.15 -3.45 5.32
C ALA A 111 -1.51 -3.26 6.00
N GLY A 112 -2.11 -4.34 6.50
CA GLY A 112 -3.36 -4.28 7.26
C GLY A 112 -3.25 -3.42 8.52
N ARG A 113 -2.15 -3.56 9.27
CA ARG A 113 -1.89 -2.75 10.46
C ARG A 113 -1.75 -1.27 10.13
N LEU A 114 -1.07 -0.93 9.03
CA LEU A 114 -0.92 0.46 8.60
C LEU A 114 -2.27 1.08 8.21
N VAL A 115 -3.14 0.33 7.53
CA VAL A 115 -4.52 0.76 7.24
C VAL A 115 -5.29 0.96 8.54
N LEU A 116 -5.26 0.00 9.47
CA LEU A 116 -5.98 0.11 10.75
C LEU A 116 -5.50 1.26 11.65
N ALA A 117 -4.20 1.54 11.61
CA ALA A 117 -3.61 2.67 12.32
C ALA A 117 -4.07 4.02 11.73
N ALA A 118 -4.22 4.10 10.41
CA ALA A 118 -4.70 5.29 9.72
C ALA A 118 -6.23 5.41 9.72
N SER A 119 -6.99 4.33 9.88
CA SER A 119 -8.43 4.29 9.57
C SER A 119 -9.36 4.88 10.62
N ASP A 120 -8.89 5.47 11.73
CA ASP A 120 -9.64 6.06 12.88
C ASP A 120 -10.77 5.24 13.55
N ARG A 121 -11.20 4.15 12.94
CA ARG A 121 -12.19 3.17 13.42
C ARG A 121 -11.74 1.73 13.12
N PRO A 122 -12.24 0.74 13.86
CA PRO A 122 -12.08 -0.67 13.51
C PRO A 122 -12.69 -0.98 12.14
N LEU A 123 -12.14 -1.98 11.44
CA LEU A 123 -12.58 -2.37 10.09
C LEU A 123 -12.85 -3.86 10.01
N THR A 124 -13.87 -4.26 9.26
CA THR A 124 -14.08 -5.67 8.90
C THR A 124 -13.00 -6.15 7.93
N ALA A 125 -12.77 -7.47 7.86
CA ALA A 125 -11.82 -8.03 6.91
C ALA A 125 -12.14 -7.67 5.44
N THR A 126 -13.43 -7.54 5.09
CA THR A 126 -13.87 -7.16 3.75
C THR A 126 -13.62 -5.68 3.46
N ALA A 127 -13.78 -4.80 4.45
CA ALA A 127 -13.43 -3.38 4.31
C ALA A 127 -11.92 -3.20 4.16
N LEU A 128 -11.11 -3.91 4.96
CA LEU A 128 -9.65 -3.95 4.80
C LEU A 128 -9.24 -4.47 3.43
N ASP A 129 -9.88 -5.56 2.96
CA ASP A 129 -9.60 -6.13 1.65
C ASP A 129 -9.82 -5.12 0.52
N TYR A 130 -10.94 -4.40 0.60
CA TYR A 130 -11.30 -3.37 -0.36
C TYR A 130 -10.27 -2.23 -0.39
N CYS A 131 -9.90 -1.70 0.79
CA CYS A 131 -8.89 -0.65 0.90
C CYS A 131 -7.53 -1.09 0.33
N LEU A 132 -7.01 -2.26 0.75
CA LEU A 132 -5.71 -2.75 0.30
C LEU A 132 -5.67 -3.01 -1.21
N LYS A 133 -6.74 -3.55 -1.81
CA LYS A 133 -6.82 -3.67 -3.27
C LYS A 133 -6.86 -2.31 -3.97
N GLY A 134 -7.52 -1.31 -3.37
CA GLY A 134 -7.46 0.09 -3.81
C GLY A 134 -6.06 0.71 -3.71
N PHE A 135 -5.19 0.18 -2.84
CA PHE A 135 -3.77 0.49 -2.76
C PHE A 135 -2.89 -0.40 -3.65
N SER A 136 -3.46 -1.03 -4.67
CA SER A 136 -2.75 -1.86 -5.65
C SER A 136 -2.11 -3.13 -5.07
N TYR A 137 -2.51 -3.57 -3.86
CA TYR A 137 -2.04 -4.85 -3.33
C TYR A 137 -2.72 -6.04 -4.05
N ARG A 138 -1.96 -7.12 -4.24
CA ARG A 138 -2.35 -8.36 -4.93
C ARG A 138 -2.21 -9.55 -3.99
N TYR A 139 -3.34 -10.11 -3.57
CA TYR A 139 -3.44 -11.28 -2.70
C TYR A 139 -4.88 -11.82 -2.73
N ASN A 140 -5.12 -12.96 -2.07
CA ASN A 140 -6.48 -13.49 -1.86
C ASN A 140 -7.00 -13.19 -0.45
N VAL A 141 -8.31 -12.97 -0.28
CA VAL A 141 -8.89 -12.56 1.02
C VAL A 141 -8.61 -13.55 2.16
N ALA A 142 -8.43 -14.84 1.86
CA ALA A 142 -8.08 -15.83 2.87
C ALA A 142 -6.68 -15.59 3.46
N SER A 143 -5.71 -15.20 2.61
CA SER A 143 -4.36 -14.80 3.05
C SER A 143 -4.39 -13.56 3.93
N LEU A 144 -5.24 -12.57 3.62
CA LEU A 144 -5.43 -11.41 4.51
C LEU A 144 -5.99 -11.85 5.86
N ARG A 145 -7.07 -12.63 5.90
CA ARG A 145 -7.64 -13.13 7.16
C ARG A 145 -6.62 -13.91 7.98
N ASN A 146 -5.81 -14.74 7.34
CA ASN A 146 -4.74 -15.47 8.01
C ASN A 146 -3.68 -14.53 8.57
N ALA A 147 -3.22 -13.53 7.80
CA ALA A 147 -2.24 -12.57 8.25
C ALA A 147 -2.74 -11.70 9.43
N LEU A 148 -4.03 -11.32 9.43
CA LEU A 148 -4.64 -10.59 10.54
C LEU A 148 -4.67 -11.45 11.82
N ARG A 149 -5.07 -12.73 11.72
CA ARG A 149 -5.08 -13.67 12.85
C ARG A 149 -3.69 -13.95 13.42
N GLN A 150 -2.67 -14.00 12.58
CA GLN A 150 -1.30 -14.29 12.98
C GLN A 150 -0.58 -13.06 13.57
N SER A 151 -1.15 -11.87 13.45
CA SER A 151 -0.54 -10.65 13.97
C SER A 151 -0.76 -10.53 15.48
N SER A 152 0.33 -10.36 16.24
CA SER A 152 0.27 -10.04 17.67
C SER A 152 -0.08 -8.57 17.97
N ARG A 153 -0.23 -7.74 16.93
CA ARG A 153 -0.45 -6.29 17.02
C ARG A 153 -1.83 -5.87 16.51
N ILE A 154 -2.61 -6.82 15.99
CA ILE A 154 -3.95 -6.59 15.49
C ILE A 154 -4.88 -7.47 16.29
N GLU A 155 -5.95 -6.87 16.80
CA GLU A 155 -6.92 -7.53 17.66
C GLU A 155 -8.24 -7.69 16.92
N SER A 156 -8.88 -8.86 17.09
CA SER A 156 -10.24 -9.11 16.61
C SER A 156 -11.24 -8.77 17.71
N ARG A 157 -12.32 -8.12 17.32
CA ARG A 157 -13.53 -7.94 18.14
C ARG A 157 -14.52 -9.07 17.88
N SER A 158 -15.48 -9.25 18.79
CA SER A 158 -16.52 -10.28 18.71
C SER A 158 -17.45 -10.11 17.50
N ASP A 159 -17.58 -8.89 16.99
CA ASP A 159 -18.37 -8.53 15.80
C ASP A 159 -17.62 -8.77 14.47
N GLY A 160 -16.43 -9.38 14.51
CA GLY A 160 -15.61 -9.65 13.33
C GLY A 160 -14.86 -8.43 12.79
N GLN A 161 -14.85 -7.32 13.52
CA GLN A 161 -14.01 -6.16 13.21
C GLN A 161 -12.59 -6.33 13.75
N TRP A 162 -11.64 -5.74 13.06
CA TRP A 162 -10.23 -5.74 13.41
C TRP A 162 -9.82 -4.32 13.81
N TRP A 163 -8.93 -4.23 14.80
CA TRP A 163 -8.40 -2.95 15.25
C TRP A 163 -6.94 -3.12 15.68
N THR A 164 -6.22 -2.00 15.80
CA THR A 164 -4.85 -1.99 16.33
C THR A 164 -4.75 -0.90 17.40
N PRO A 165 -3.95 -1.12 18.47
CA PRO A 165 -3.73 -0.11 19.50
C PRO A 165 -3.27 1.24 18.92
N ARG A 166 -3.66 2.33 19.59
CA ARG A 166 -3.36 3.71 19.17
C ARG A 166 -2.68 4.49 20.29
N GLY A 167 -2.10 5.62 19.90
CA GLY A 167 -1.37 6.52 20.79
C GLY A 167 0.14 6.49 20.51
N PRO A 168 0.91 7.40 21.12
CA PRO A 168 2.32 7.62 20.80
C PRO A 168 3.17 6.35 20.88
N THR A 169 2.97 5.53 21.92
CA THR A 169 3.70 4.26 22.10
C THR A 169 3.39 3.24 21.01
N ALA A 170 2.10 3.10 20.65
CA ALA A 170 1.69 2.17 19.60
C ALA A 170 2.20 2.61 18.21
N GLU A 171 2.23 3.91 17.96
CA GLU A 171 2.78 4.48 16.73
C GLU A 171 4.31 4.31 16.64
N GLN A 172 5.03 4.54 17.73
CA GLN A 172 6.47 4.28 17.78
C GLN A 172 6.80 2.81 17.49
N LEU A 173 6.04 1.89 18.09
CA LEU A 173 6.17 0.45 17.83
C LEU A 173 5.82 0.10 16.37
N LEU A 174 4.76 0.70 15.82
CA LEU A 174 4.39 0.53 14.41
C LEU A 174 5.54 0.96 13.50
N LEU A 175 6.12 2.13 13.71
CA LEU A 175 7.21 2.65 12.86
C LEU A 175 8.54 1.91 13.04
N ALA A 176 8.75 1.28 14.21
CA ALA A 176 9.90 0.42 14.44
C ALA A 176 9.81 -0.89 13.63
N GLU A 177 8.62 -1.47 13.54
CA GLU A 177 8.36 -2.74 12.85
C GLU A 177 8.05 -2.55 11.35
N VAL A 178 7.36 -1.46 11.01
CA VAL A 178 6.94 -1.09 9.64
C VAL A 178 7.55 0.28 9.32
N PRO A 179 8.77 0.35 8.76
CA PRO A 179 9.48 1.60 8.53
C PRO A 179 8.90 2.35 7.33
N ALA A 180 7.70 2.91 7.49
CA ALA A 180 6.99 3.65 6.47
C ALA A 180 7.67 4.99 6.14
N VAL A 181 8.35 5.58 7.13
CA VAL A 181 9.13 6.82 6.99
C VAL A 181 10.51 6.70 7.63
N PRO A 182 11.51 7.51 7.21
CA PRO A 182 12.79 7.61 7.91
C PRO A 182 12.64 7.95 9.39
N ARG A 183 13.52 7.39 10.22
CA ARG A 183 13.57 7.73 11.66
C ARG A 183 13.78 9.23 11.83
N ARG A 184 13.16 9.81 12.87
CA ARG A 184 13.22 11.25 13.21
C ARG A 184 12.57 12.17 12.17
N ARG A 185 11.68 11.64 11.33
CA ARG A 185 10.86 12.42 10.40
C ARG A 185 9.38 12.31 10.77
N ASP A 186 9.06 12.72 11.99
CA ASP A 186 7.71 12.57 12.55
C ASP A 186 6.67 13.38 11.77
N ALA A 187 7.07 14.53 11.20
CA ALA A 187 6.24 15.31 10.29
C ALA A 187 5.87 14.54 9.00
N ASP A 188 6.81 13.78 8.42
CA ASP A 188 6.54 12.92 7.27
C ASP A 188 5.56 11.80 7.62
N TRP A 189 5.68 11.25 8.83
CA TRP A 189 4.74 10.25 9.33
C TRP A 189 3.32 10.81 9.43
N VAL A 190 3.15 11.96 10.08
CA VAL A 190 1.84 12.61 10.22
C VAL A 190 1.21 12.88 8.84
N ARG A 191 2.00 13.39 7.90
CA ARG A 191 1.56 13.62 6.51
C ARG A 191 1.13 12.33 5.82
N LEU A 192 1.93 11.27 5.90
CA LEU A 192 1.60 9.98 5.30
C LEU A 192 0.33 9.41 5.91
N ARG A 193 0.22 9.39 7.24
CA ARG A 193 -0.93 8.88 7.98
C ARG A 193 -2.21 9.62 7.60
N ASN A 194 -2.18 10.96 7.54
CA ASN A 194 -3.34 11.76 7.15
C ASN A 194 -3.78 11.47 5.72
N ARG A 195 -2.84 11.31 4.77
CA ARG A 195 -3.15 10.94 3.38
C ARG A 195 -3.76 9.55 3.29
N LEU A 196 -3.23 8.59 4.05
CA LEU A 196 -3.83 7.25 4.14
C LEU A 196 -5.24 7.33 4.71
N ALA A 197 -5.47 8.10 5.78
CA ALA A 197 -6.79 8.29 6.36
C ALA A 197 -7.79 8.83 5.33
N THR A 198 -7.43 9.88 4.58
CA THR A 198 -8.27 10.43 3.51
C THR A 198 -8.59 9.39 2.43
N ARG A 199 -7.58 8.64 1.94
CA ARG A 199 -7.79 7.62 0.91
C ARG A 199 -8.64 6.44 1.43
N ILE A 200 -8.45 6.04 2.69
CA ILE A 200 -9.25 5.00 3.33
C ILE A 200 -10.70 5.46 3.46
N ALA A 201 -10.94 6.69 3.92
CA ALA A 201 -12.28 7.24 4.03
C ALA A 201 -13.00 7.26 2.68
N ALA A 202 -12.32 7.72 1.62
CA ALA A 202 -12.85 7.71 0.26
C ALA A 202 -13.16 6.29 -0.26
N ALA A 203 -12.24 5.34 -0.05
CA ALA A 203 -12.45 3.94 -0.46
C ALA A 203 -13.62 3.29 0.27
N LEU A 204 -13.80 3.58 1.57
CA LEU A 204 -14.93 3.06 2.34
C LEU A 204 -16.25 3.69 1.90
N ALA A 205 -16.27 4.99 1.58
CA ALA A 205 -17.43 5.65 1.04
C ALA A 205 -17.87 5.06 -0.32
N ASP A 206 -16.93 4.85 -1.26
CA ASP A 206 -17.19 4.17 -2.55
C ASP A 206 -17.74 2.75 -2.33
N ARG A 207 -17.11 1.99 -1.43
CA ARG A 207 -17.58 0.65 -1.07
C ARG A 207 -19.04 0.66 -0.56
N ASP A 208 -19.37 1.57 0.35
CA ASP A 208 -20.70 1.63 0.96
C ASP A 208 -21.75 2.14 -0.04
N GLU A 209 -21.38 3.01 -0.97
CA GLU A 209 -22.21 3.40 -2.11
C GLU A 209 -22.51 2.21 -3.02
N ARG A 210 -21.49 1.43 -3.42
CA ARG A 210 -21.68 0.22 -4.25
C ARG A 210 -22.57 -0.81 -3.57
N LEU A 211 -22.41 -1.03 -2.26
CA LEU A 211 -23.25 -1.95 -1.51
C LEU A 211 -24.72 -1.48 -1.45
N ARG A 212 -24.96 -0.17 -1.29
CA ARG A 212 -26.31 0.41 -1.36
C ARG A 212 -26.91 0.26 -2.75
N ALA A 213 -26.14 0.52 -3.81
CA ALA A 213 -26.59 0.34 -5.19
C ALA A 213 -27.00 -1.11 -5.48
N LEU A 214 -26.23 -2.09 -4.98
CA LEU A 214 -26.57 -3.51 -5.10
C LEU A 214 -27.80 -3.90 -4.29
N ALA A 215 -28.00 -3.34 -3.11
CA ALA A 215 -29.19 -3.60 -2.29
C ALA A 215 -30.47 -2.99 -2.89
N GLY A 216 -30.36 -1.83 -3.55
CA GLY A 216 -31.47 -1.18 -4.25
C GLY A 216 -31.77 -1.77 -5.62
N SER A 217 -30.78 -2.38 -6.27
CA SER A 217 -30.95 -3.11 -7.52
C SER A 217 -31.54 -4.49 -7.21
N ARG A 218 -32.88 -4.61 -7.17
CA ARG A 218 -33.56 -5.92 -7.12
C ARG A 218 -32.99 -6.78 -8.25
N PRO A 219 -32.21 -7.85 -7.97
CA PRO A 219 -31.49 -8.56 -9.03
C PRO A 219 -32.43 -9.36 -9.94
N TYR A 220 -33.69 -9.52 -9.54
CA TYR A 220 -34.73 -10.18 -10.30
C TYR A 220 -36.03 -9.42 -10.06
N GLY A 221 -36.69 -8.99 -11.13
CA GLY A 221 -38.09 -8.57 -11.13
C GLY A 221 -39.03 -9.75 -10.84
N LEU A 222 -38.74 -10.54 -9.81
CA LEU A 222 -39.68 -11.47 -9.22
C LEU A 222 -40.47 -10.68 -8.19
N ASP A 223 -41.59 -10.16 -8.65
CA ASP A 223 -42.66 -9.75 -7.77
C ASP A 223 -43.20 -11.00 -7.09
N TRP A 224 -42.72 -11.32 -5.89
CA TRP A 224 -43.28 -12.40 -5.07
C TRP A 224 -44.71 -12.07 -4.58
N GLY A 225 -45.32 -10.97 -5.07
CA GLY A 225 -46.68 -10.54 -4.79
C GLY A 225 -47.77 -11.15 -5.68
N GLU A 226 -47.45 -11.82 -6.80
CA GLU A 226 -48.45 -12.47 -7.65
C GLU A 226 -48.31 -14.00 -7.61
N GLN A 227 -49.14 -14.64 -6.78
CA GLN A 227 -49.71 -16.01 -6.90
C GLN A 227 -49.83 -16.73 -5.55
N LEU A 228 -50.72 -16.24 -4.69
CA LEU A 228 -51.46 -17.10 -3.74
C LEU A 228 -52.96 -16.79 -3.83
N ALA A 229 -53.48 -16.73 -5.05
CA ALA A 229 -54.91 -16.90 -5.33
C ALA A 229 -55.09 -18.26 -6.01
N PHE A 230 -54.96 -19.34 -5.23
CA PHE A 230 -55.56 -20.63 -5.59
C PHE A 230 -56.89 -20.72 -4.85
N GLN A 231 -57.97 -20.61 -5.63
CA GLN A 231 -59.33 -21.04 -5.26
C GLN A 231 -59.40 -22.56 -5.19
#